data_AF-A0A1G7HJK4-F1
#
_entry.id   AF-A0A1G7HJK4-F1
#
_cell.length_a   1.000
_cell.length_b   1.000
_cell.length_c   1.000
_cell.angle_alpha   90.00
_cell.angle_beta   90.00
_cell.angle_gamma   90.00
#
_symmetry.space_group_name_H-M   'P 1'
#
loop_
_entity.id
_entity.type
_entity.pdbx_description
1 polymer ?
#
loop_
_entity_poly.entity_id
_entity_poly.type
_entity_poly.pdbx_seq_one_letter_code
_entity_poly.pdbx_strand_id
1 'polypeptide(L)'
;MHDSDPEGKRLPIKLDSTSNGEFAPVSLWPANIEANRLAHEAAATNAKRLGCSKRAFLTSSCGAASTLLAFNAANAAAGRTGGFFELPRDAALDMQLARAQVGPARQEFILDVQGHFIDTPKGTSKSAEVFLKDVFMDSDTDVMVLSFVPSARDAEPVTIQAADEVRRLVDKLEGTHRLLLHGRVNPNQPGDLKGMDELHERWGISAWKTYTQYGPNGKGYFLHDDVGIRFIEKARALGVKNICIHKGLPFGPRSYEHSQCSDIGVVARRYPDVNFLIYHSGFVSTVTEKAYDASGKSDGIDTLITSLRKHQVKPNSNVYAELGSTWRFLMRDPEQAAHALGKLIVACGENNVLWGTDSIWYGSPQDQIQAFRTFQISAELRER
;
A
#
# COMPACT_ATOMS: atom_id res chain seq x y z
N MET A 1 -3.46 23.57 6.78
CA MET A 1 -2.25 23.38 5.95
C MET A 1 -1.15 24.30 6.49
N HIS A 2 0.09 23.79 6.60
CA HIS A 2 1.30 24.37 7.21
C HIS A 2 1.52 23.99 8.69
N ASP A 3 2.41 23.01 8.93
CA ASP A 3 3.79 23.27 9.37
C ASP A 3 4.61 21.97 9.55
N SER A 4 4.90 21.26 8.46
CA SER A 4 5.69 20.01 8.50
C SER A 4 7.03 20.09 7.73
N ASP A 5 7.37 21.27 7.22
CA ASP A 5 8.65 21.54 6.53
C ASP A 5 9.05 23.02 6.64
N PRO A 6 9.55 23.46 7.81
CA PRO A 6 9.95 24.85 8.02
C PRO A 6 11.09 25.30 7.09
N GLU A 7 11.87 24.36 6.56
CA GLU A 7 13.04 24.64 5.71
C GLU A 7 12.76 24.54 4.20
N GLY A 8 11.55 24.13 3.77
CA GLY A 8 11.19 23.98 2.35
C GLY A 8 12.04 22.94 1.61
N LYS A 9 12.49 21.91 2.32
CA LYS A 9 13.37 20.84 1.82
C LYS A 9 12.61 19.57 1.41
N ARG A 10 11.34 19.43 1.75
CA ARG A 10 10.54 18.25 1.41
C ARG A 10 9.89 18.42 0.05
N LEU A 11 10.13 17.45 -0.83
CA LEU A 11 9.42 17.37 -2.10
C LEU A 11 7.96 16.92 -1.84
N PRO A 12 6.99 17.42 -2.63
CA PRO A 12 5.60 16.98 -2.53
C PRO A 12 5.42 15.49 -2.81
N ILE A 13 6.23 14.90 -3.72
CA ILE A 13 6.30 13.45 -3.91
C ILE A 13 7.60 12.94 -3.30
N LYS A 14 7.50 12.03 -2.32
CA LYS A 14 8.65 11.60 -1.52
C LYS A 14 9.28 10.34 -2.13
N LEU A 15 10.55 10.45 -2.56
CA LEU A 15 11.43 9.30 -2.76
C LEU A 15 12.48 9.31 -1.65
N ASP A 16 12.24 8.53 -0.60
CA ASP A 16 13.07 8.48 0.59
C ASP A 16 13.32 7.04 1.06
N SER A 17 14.25 6.84 1.98
CA SER A 17 14.54 5.54 2.58
C SER A 17 13.59 5.17 3.72
N THR A 18 12.42 5.82 3.85
CA THR A 18 11.52 5.59 4.99
C THR A 18 11.12 4.11 5.08
N SER A 19 11.28 3.56 6.28
CA SER A 19 10.90 2.18 6.62
C SER A 19 9.52 2.17 7.27
N ASN A 20 8.78 1.09 7.04
CA ASN A 20 7.52 0.80 7.72
C ASN A 20 7.69 0.10 9.07
N GLY A 21 8.89 0.08 9.64
CA GLY A 21 9.18 -0.60 10.90
C GLY A 21 9.15 -2.13 10.84
N GLU A 22 8.71 -2.74 9.73
CA GLU A 22 8.70 -4.19 9.51
C GLU A 22 10.02 -4.70 8.92
N PHE A 23 10.79 -3.83 8.25
CA PHE A 23 12.10 -4.13 7.66
C PHE A 23 13.05 -2.92 7.67
N ALA A 24 14.33 -3.14 7.40
CA ALA A 24 15.34 -2.08 7.38
C ALA A 24 15.11 -1.06 6.23
N PRO A 25 15.34 0.25 6.45
CA PRO A 25 15.33 1.27 5.40
C PRO A 25 16.04 0.83 4.11
N VAL A 26 15.36 0.95 2.96
CA VAL A 26 15.94 0.62 1.65
C VAL A 26 16.66 1.85 1.11
N SER A 27 17.94 1.70 0.79
CA SER A 27 18.75 2.76 0.18
C SER A 27 18.19 3.20 -1.17
N LEU A 28 18.27 4.49 -1.44
CA LEU A 28 17.90 5.05 -2.73
C LEU A 28 18.91 4.65 -3.81
N TRP A 29 18.42 4.35 -5.00
CA TRP A 29 19.27 4.07 -6.15
C TRP A 29 19.85 5.39 -6.69
N PRO A 30 21.00 5.37 -7.40
CA PRO A 30 21.62 6.59 -7.92
C PRO A 30 20.65 7.50 -8.69
N ALA A 31 19.75 6.90 -9.45
CA ALA A 31 18.76 7.66 -10.20
C ALA A 31 17.64 8.26 -9.35
N ASN A 32 17.32 7.71 -8.17
CA ASN A 32 16.39 8.37 -7.23
C ASN A 32 17.03 9.60 -6.59
N ILE A 33 18.33 9.52 -6.28
CA ILE A 33 19.09 10.66 -5.78
C ILE A 33 19.11 11.76 -6.83
N GLU A 34 19.37 11.39 -8.09
CA GLU A 34 19.32 12.32 -9.23
C GLU A 34 17.92 12.91 -9.45
N ALA A 35 16.87 12.08 -9.33
CA ALA A 35 15.49 12.52 -9.42
C ALA A 35 15.14 13.57 -8.36
N ASN A 36 15.57 13.36 -7.10
CA ASN A 36 15.39 14.34 -6.02
C ASN A 36 16.17 15.65 -6.29
N ARG A 37 17.40 15.56 -6.82
CA ARG A 37 18.20 16.73 -7.22
C ARG A 37 17.49 17.55 -8.30
N LEU A 38 17.09 16.90 -9.39
CA LEU A 38 16.37 17.53 -10.51
C LEU A 38 15.04 18.15 -10.05
N ALA A 39 14.29 17.49 -9.17
CA ALA A 39 13.04 18.01 -8.64
C ALA A 39 13.25 19.30 -7.83
N HIS A 40 14.30 19.37 -6.99
CA HIS A 40 14.62 20.59 -6.25
C HIS A 40 15.09 21.74 -7.15
N GLU A 41 15.85 21.46 -8.21
CA GLU A 41 16.27 22.45 -9.19
C GLU A 41 15.10 23.00 -10.01
N ALA A 42 14.22 22.10 -10.45
CA ALA A 42 12.97 22.46 -11.12
C ALA A 42 12.10 23.34 -10.21
N ALA A 43 11.93 22.96 -8.95
CA ALA A 43 11.16 23.75 -7.98
C ALA A 43 11.75 25.15 -7.77
N ALA A 44 13.08 25.28 -7.64
CA ALA A 44 13.73 26.58 -7.48
C ALA A 44 13.57 27.48 -8.72
N THR A 45 13.62 26.88 -9.92
CA THR A 45 13.47 27.60 -11.19
C THR A 45 12.01 28.01 -11.42
N ASN A 46 11.07 27.08 -11.25
CA ASN A 46 9.66 27.31 -11.53
C ASN A 46 9.01 28.25 -10.51
N ALA A 47 9.39 28.16 -9.23
CA ALA A 47 8.92 29.11 -8.21
C ALA A 47 9.28 30.56 -8.57
N LYS A 48 10.50 30.81 -9.09
CA LYS A 48 10.91 32.14 -9.57
C LYS A 48 10.08 32.59 -10.77
N ARG A 49 9.81 31.69 -11.72
CA ARG A 49 8.99 31.98 -12.91
C ARG A 49 7.55 32.35 -12.55
N LEU A 50 6.99 31.72 -11.52
CA LEU A 50 5.63 32.00 -11.03
C LEU A 50 5.55 33.13 -9.99
N GLY A 51 6.68 33.76 -9.65
CA GLY A 51 6.72 34.85 -8.68
C GLY A 51 6.32 34.43 -7.27
N CYS A 52 6.49 33.16 -6.88
CA CYS A 52 6.13 32.66 -5.56
C CYS A 52 7.36 32.13 -4.80
N SER A 53 7.21 31.91 -3.48
CA SER A 53 8.26 31.27 -2.69
C SER A 53 8.41 29.80 -3.07
N LYS A 54 9.61 29.23 -2.89
CA LYS A 54 9.86 27.79 -3.11
C LYS A 54 8.94 26.92 -2.24
N ARG A 55 8.68 27.34 -0.99
CA ARG A 55 7.74 26.66 -0.08
C ARG A 55 6.33 26.63 -0.64
N ALA A 56 5.80 27.79 -1.06
CA ALA A 56 4.46 27.86 -1.64
C ALA A 56 4.35 27.01 -2.92
N PHE A 57 5.41 27.00 -3.73
CA PHE A 57 5.48 26.16 -4.92
C PHE A 57 5.45 24.66 -4.59
N LEU A 58 6.26 24.20 -3.64
CA LEU A 58 6.33 22.80 -3.25
C LEU A 58 5.03 22.27 -2.63
N THR A 59 4.21 23.14 -2.05
CA THR A 59 2.88 22.76 -1.53
C THR A 59 1.76 22.85 -2.58
N SER A 60 2.09 23.16 -3.84
CA SER A 60 1.12 23.32 -4.92
C SER A 60 1.04 22.10 -5.86
N SER A 61 -0.03 22.03 -6.67
CA SER A 61 -0.12 21.03 -7.75
C SER A 61 1.00 21.16 -8.78
N CYS A 62 1.47 22.37 -9.10
CA CYS A 62 2.65 22.57 -9.96
C CYS A 62 3.93 21.97 -9.33
N GLY A 63 4.05 22.03 -8.01
CA GLY A 63 5.14 21.41 -7.26
C GLY A 63 5.14 19.89 -7.39
N ALA A 64 3.98 19.25 -7.22
CA ALA A 64 3.82 17.81 -7.43
C ALA A 64 4.10 17.41 -8.89
N ALA A 65 3.51 18.12 -9.87
CA ALA A 65 3.73 17.86 -11.29
C ALA A 65 5.21 18.03 -11.69
N SER A 66 5.87 19.09 -11.22
CA SER A 66 7.31 19.33 -11.47
C SER A 66 8.19 18.22 -10.89
N THR A 67 7.84 17.71 -9.71
CA THR A 67 8.54 16.59 -9.08
C THR A 67 8.43 15.32 -9.93
N LEU A 68 7.22 14.95 -10.36
CA LEU A 68 7.00 13.75 -11.19
C LEU A 68 7.67 13.87 -12.57
N LEU A 69 7.65 15.05 -13.20
CA LEU A 69 8.36 15.30 -14.45
C LEU A 69 9.88 15.16 -14.29
N ALA A 70 10.45 15.62 -13.17
CA ALA A 70 11.86 15.41 -12.85
C ALA A 70 12.19 13.91 -12.66
N PHE A 71 11.27 13.15 -12.06
CA PHE A 71 11.42 11.70 -11.89
C PHE A 71 11.43 10.98 -13.25
N ASN A 72 10.56 11.37 -14.18
CA ASN A 72 10.60 10.86 -15.55
C ASN A 72 11.94 11.14 -16.22
N ALA A 73 12.46 12.37 -16.11
CA ALA A 73 13.73 12.74 -16.71
C ALA A 73 14.91 11.91 -16.16
N ALA A 74 14.98 11.73 -14.83
CA ALA A 74 16.01 10.91 -14.19
C ALA A 74 15.93 9.43 -14.57
N ASN A 75 14.71 8.87 -14.64
CA ASN A 75 14.52 7.46 -15.02
C ASN A 75 14.85 7.23 -16.50
N ALA A 76 14.41 8.11 -17.39
CA ALA A 76 14.73 8.04 -18.81
C ALA A 76 16.25 8.16 -19.05
N ALA A 77 16.94 9.07 -18.34
CA ALA A 77 18.40 9.20 -18.41
C ALA A 77 19.14 7.94 -17.92
N ALA A 78 18.51 7.16 -17.03
CA ALA A 78 19.01 5.88 -16.56
C ALA A 78 18.55 4.68 -17.41
N GLY A 79 17.88 4.92 -18.54
CA GLY A 79 17.40 3.88 -19.45
C GLY A 79 16.14 3.13 -19.00
N ARG A 80 15.51 3.55 -17.89
CA ARG A 80 14.29 2.93 -17.36
C ARG A 80 13.07 3.59 -17.99
N THR A 81 12.45 2.90 -18.93
CA THR A 81 11.41 3.45 -19.82
C THR A 81 10.15 2.58 -19.88
N GLY A 82 10.13 1.45 -19.15
CA GLY A 82 8.96 0.57 -19.05
C GLY A 82 7.72 1.21 -18.40
N GLY A 83 7.89 2.23 -17.56
CA GLY A 83 6.79 3.00 -17.00
C GLY A 83 7.19 4.46 -16.79
N PHE A 84 6.20 5.33 -16.62
CA PHE A 84 6.39 6.77 -16.47
C PHE A 84 5.17 7.45 -15.83
N PHE A 85 5.31 8.69 -15.40
CA PHE A 85 4.20 9.53 -14.93
C PHE A 85 3.70 10.42 -16.08
N GLU A 86 2.52 10.16 -16.62
CA GLU A 86 1.92 10.89 -17.73
C GLU A 86 1.46 12.28 -17.30
N LEU A 87 2.23 13.31 -17.69
CA LEU A 87 1.97 14.70 -17.38
C LEU A 87 2.40 15.61 -18.55
N PRO A 88 1.57 16.56 -18.98
CA PRO A 88 2.01 17.64 -19.86
C PRO A 88 3.13 18.46 -19.20
N ARG A 89 4.16 18.84 -19.96
CA ARG A 89 5.27 19.65 -19.42
C ARG A 89 4.81 20.99 -18.85
N ASP A 90 3.77 21.57 -19.44
CA ASP A 90 3.19 22.84 -19.01
C ASP A 90 2.56 22.77 -17.63
N ALA A 91 2.20 21.57 -17.13
CA ALA A 91 1.72 21.38 -15.77
C ALA A 91 2.77 21.75 -14.70
N ALA A 92 4.04 21.90 -15.07
CA ALA A 92 5.07 22.42 -14.17
C ALA A 92 4.89 23.92 -13.85
N LEU A 93 4.14 24.67 -14.68
CA LEU A 93 3.98 26.12 -14.61
C LEU A 93 2.50 26.57 -14.64
N ASP A 94 1.58 25.76 -15.14
CA ASP A 94 0.15 26.03 -15.16
C ASP A 94 -0.56 25.34 -13.98
N MET A 95 -1.01 26.15 -13.01
CA MET A 95 -1.68 25.68 -11.80
C MET A 95 -3.02 24.98 -12.06
N GLN A 96 -3.77 25.42 -13.07
CA GLN A 96 -5.06 24.83 -13.40
C GLN A 96 -4.85 23.48 -14.08
N LEU A 97 -3.92 23.42 -15.03
CA LEU A 97 -3.53 22.18 -15.69
C LEU A 97 -2.96 21.18 -14.69
N ALA A 98 -2.03 21.60 -13.82
CA ALA A 98 -1.48 20.75 -12.78
C ALA A 98 -2.57 20.20 -11.86
N ARG A 99 -3.50 21.04 -11.41
CA ARG A 99 -4.61 20.61 -10.57
C ARG A 99 -5.53 19.60 -11.28
N ALA A 100 -5.72 19.72 -12.59
CA ALA A 100 -6.51 18.75 -13.34
C ALA A 100 -5.81 17.38 -13.48
N GLN A 101 -4.47 17.34 -13.44
CA GLN A 101 -3.70 16.10 -13.61
C GLN A 101 -3.37 15.41 -12.28
N VAL A 102 -2.95 16.18 -11.26
CA VAL A 102 -2.51 15.64 -9.95
C VAL A 102 -3.41 16.05 -8.78
N GLY A 103 -4.39 16.93 -9.00
CA GLY A 103 -5.38 17.25 -7.96
C GLY A 103 -6.51 16.20 -7.91
N PRO A 104 -7.35 16.25 -6.88
CA PRO A 104 -8.50 15.34 -6.75
C PRO A 104 -9.36 15.39 -8.01
N ALA A 105 -9.56 14.22 -8.63
CA ALA A 105 -10.48 14.08 -9.75
C ALA A 105 -11.91 14.19 -9.22
N ARG A 106 -12.74 15.05 -9.83
CA ARG A 106 -14.09 15.41 -9.36
C ARG A 106 -15.07 14.22 -9.20
N GLN A 107 -14.71 13.03 -9.66
CA GLN A 107 -15.56 11.82 -9.65
C GLN A 107 -14.81 10.56 -9.19
N GLU A 108 -13.59 10.69 -8.68
CA GLU A 108 -12.85 9.54 -8.15
C GLU A 108 -13.31 9.25 -6.72
N PHE A 109 -13.51 7.96 -6.42
CA PHE A 109 -13.76 7.47 -5.08
C PHE A 109 -12.57 6.61 -4.66
N ILE A 110 -11.90 7.00 -3.57
CA ILE A 110 -10.69 6.31 -3.09
C ILE A 110 -11.02 5.52 -1.83
N LEU A 111 -11.09 4.20 -1.98
CA LEU A 111 -11.08 3.25 -0.88
C LEU A 111 -9.66 2.72 -0.68
N ASP A 112 -9.02 3.14 0.40
CA ASP A 112 -7.74 2.59 0.85
C ASP A 112 -8.00 1.42 1.81
N VAL A 113 -7.64 0.21 1.38
CA VAL A 113 -7.91 -1.00 2.16
C VAL A 113 -6.85 -1.30 3.23
N GLN A 114 -5.77 -0.50 3.32
CA GLN A 114 -4.69 -0.74 4.28
C GLN A 114 -4.21 0.55 4.94
N GLY A 115 -4.90 0.94 6.01
CA GLY A 115 -4.46 2.00 6.93
C GLY A 115 -4.01 1.43 8.27
N HIS A 116 -3.21 2.21 9.00
CA HIS A 116 -2.74 1.87 10.34
C HIS A 116 -2.61 3.14 11.20
N PHE A 117 -2.66 2.99 12.52
CA PHE A 117 -2.10 3.96 13.49
C PHE A 117 -1.46 3.17 14.65
N ILE A 118 -0.76 3.84 15.57
CA ILE A 118 -0.31 3.25 16.83
C ILE A 118 -0.86 4.10 17.98
N ASP A 119 -1.38 3.44 19.01
CA ASP A 119 -1.89 4.11 20.21
C ASP A 119 -0.72 4.64 21.04
N THR A 120 -0.27 5.81 20.63
CA THR A 120 0.88 6.53 21.17
C THR A 120 0.38 7.88 21.69
N PRO A 121 1.09 8.49 22.66
CA PRO A 121 0.69 9.79 23.19
C PRO A 121 0.45 10.83 22.09
N LYS A 122 -0.48 11.77 22.34
CA LYS A 122 -0.79 12.85 21.40
C LYS A 122 0.46 13.60 20.96
N GLY A 123 0.48 14.02 19.69
CA GLY A 123 1.61 14.74 19.10
C GLY A 123 2.74 13.84 18.59
N THR A 124 2.67 12.52 18.80
CA THR A 124 3.58 11.58 18.12
C THR A 124 3.12 11.32 16.69
N SER A 125 4.07 11.07 15.79
CA SER A 125 3.84 10.95 14.33
C SER A 125 2.96 9.77 13.91
N LYS A 126 2.62 8.87 14.84
CA LYS A 126 1.82 7.67 14.60
C LYS A 126 0.50 7.65 15.37
N SER A 127 0.22 8.71 16.12
CA SER A 127 -1.00 8.82 16.92
C SER A 127 -2.26 8.90 16.05
N ALA A 128 -3.41 8.60 16.65
CA ALA A 128 -4.71 8.67 15.98
C ALA A 128 -5.03 10.06 15.38
N GLU A 129 -4.61 11.15 16.04
CA GLU A 129 -4.82 12.51 15.54
C GLU A 129 -4.04 12.77 14.24
N VAL A 130 -2.78 12.33 14.20
CA VAL A 130 -1.95 12.43 13.00
C VAL A 130 -2.53 11.56 11.89
N PHE A 131 -2.97 10.34 12.20
CA PHE A 131 -3.66 9.47 11.24
C PHE A 131 -4.90 10.14 10.65
N LEU A 132 -5.79 10.68 11.48
CA LEU A 132 -7.02 11.35 11.03
C LEU A 132 -6.69 12.52 10.10
N LYS A 133 -5.74 13.36 10.48
CA LYS A 133 -5.29 14.50 9.68
C LYS A 133 -4.69 14.03 8.36
N ASP A 134 -3.74 13.09 8.41
CA ASP A 134 -2.98 12.67 7.24
C ASP A 134 -3.84 11.93 6.23
N VAL A 135 -4.78 11.11 6.68
CA VAL A 135 -5.67 10.33 5.80
C VAL A 135 -6.87 11.14 5.33
N PHE A 136 -7.63 11.78 6.23
CA PHE A 136 -8.92 12.37 5.86
C PHE A 136 -8.89 13.88 5.61
N MET A 137 -7.83 14.58 5.99
CA MET A 137 -7.73 16.04 5.79
C MET A 137 -6.66 16.42 4.75
N ASP A 138 -5.54 15.70 4.75
CA ASP A 138 -4.39 16.00 3.91
C ASP A 138 -4.23 14.99 2.76
N SER A 139 -5.25 14.21 2.44
CA SER A 139 -5.27 13.33 1.27
C SER A 139 -6.66 13.23 0.62
N ASP A 140 -6.69 12.74 -0.61
CA ASP A 140 -7.91 12.50 -1.38
C ASP A 140 -8.66 11.21 -0.94
N THR A 141 -8.31 10.59 0.19
CA THR A 141 -8.92 9.33 0.66
C THR A 141 -10.37 9.55 1.13
N ASP A 142 -11.33 8.87 0.50
CA ASP A 142 -12.73 8.86 0.94
C ASP A 142 -12.96 7.85 2.06
N VAL A 143 -12.54 6.61 1.85
CA VAL A 143 -12.78 5.52 2.79
C VAL A 143 -11.48 4.83 3.08
N MET A 144 -11.25 4.52 4.36
CA MET A 144 -10.10 3.77 4.82
C MET A 144 -10.56 2.51 5.54
N VAL A 145 -9.82 1.41 5.41
CA VAL A 145 -9.97 0.23 6.27
C VAL A 145 -8.78 0.15 7.22
N LEU A 146 -9.06 0.35 8.51
CA LEU A 146 -8.06 0.30 9.56
C LEU A 146 -7.65 -1.16 9.82
N SER A 147 -6.36 -1.41 9.64
CA SER A 147 -5.69 -2.68 9.86
C SER A 147 -4.85 -2.65 11.14
N PHE A 148 -4.61 -3.83 11.70
CA PHE A 148 -3.81 -4.01 12.91
C PHE A 148 -2.48 -4.63 12.53
N VAL A 149 -1.41 -4.22 13.22
CA VAL A 149 -0.07 -4.82 13.10
C VAL A 149 0.01 -6.15 13.84
N PRO A 150 0.96 -7.05 13.53
CA PRO A 150 1.05 -8.33 14.22
C PRO A 150 1.55 -8.13 15.64
N SER A 151 0.86 -8.71 16.61
CA SER A 151 1.19 -8.62 18.03
C SER A 151 0.87 -9.90 18.78
N ALA A 152 1.30 -9.98 20.03
CA ALA A 152 0.67 -10.82 21.03
C ALA A 152 -0.64 -10.15 21.49
N ARG A 153 -1.59 -10.96 21.99
CA ARG A 153 -2.92 -10.48 22.39
C ARG A 153 -2.89 -9.48 23.57
N ASP A 154 -1.91 -9.58 24.45
CA ASP A 154 -1.70 -8.73 25.61
C ASP A 154 -0.78 -7.52 25.35
N ALA A 155 -0.28 -7.40 24.12
CA ALA A 155 0.67 -6.37 23.71
C ALA A 155 0.25 -5.72 22.37
N GLU A 156 -1.05 -5.54 22.17
CA GLU A 156 -1.61 -4.90 20.99
C GLU A 156 -1.22 -3.41 20.94
N PRO A 157 -0.55 -2.93 19.87
CA PRO A 157 -0.20 -1.52 19.73
C PRO A 157 -1.41 -0.60 19.51
N VAL A 158 -2.54 -1.17 19.07
CA VAL A 158 -3.86 -0.55 18.97
C VAL A 158 -4.89 -1.61 19.32
N THR A 159 -5.75 -1.32 20.29
CA THR A 159 -6.87 -2.20 20.66
C THR A 159 -8.06 -1.98 19.73
N ILE A 160 -8.97 -2.96 19.62
CA ILE A 160 -10.20 -2.80 18.84
C ILE A 160 -11.09 -1.66 19.36
N GLN A 161 -11.06 -1.40 20.68
CA GLN A 161 -11.74 -0.29 21.33
C GLN A 161 -11.21 1.05 20.83
N ALA A 162 -9.88 1.25 20.86
CA ALA A 162 -9.25 2.47 20.37
C ALA A 162 -9.51 2.67 18.86
N ALA A 163 -9.46 1.59 18.07
CA ALA A 163 -9.82 1.61 16.66
C ALA A 163 -11.27 2.06 16.42
N ASP A 164 -12.22 1.55 17.20
CA ASP A 164 -13.63 1.96 17.12
C ASP A 164 -13.86 3.40 17.58
N GLU A 165 -13.12 3.89 18.58
CA GLU A 165 -13.16 5.30 18.97
C GLU A 165 -12.76 6.20 17.80
N VAL A 166 -11.68 5.86 17.09
CA VAL A 166 -11.25 6.60 15.88
C VAL A 166 -12.31 6.50 14.78
N ARG A 167 -12.92 5.32 14.56
CA ARG A 167 -14.03 5.17 13.60
C ARG A 167 -15.17 6.13 13.90
N ARG A 168 -15.61 6.21 15.16
CA ARG A 168 -16.68 7.13 15.59
C ARG A 168 -16.30 8.60 15.47
N LEU A 169 -15.00 8.94 15.49
CA LEU A 169 -14.54 10.30 15.19
C LEU A 169 -14.65 10.59 13.69
N VAL A 170 -14.27 9.64 12.83
CA VAL A 170 -14.41 9.76 11.37
C VAL A 170 -15.88 9.90 10.97
N ASP A 171 -16.79 9.15 11.60
CA ASP A 171 -18.23 9.25 11.33
C ASP A 171 -18.83 10.64 11.65
N LYS A 172 -18.13 11.45 12.45
CA LYS A 172 -18.52 12.83 12.78
C LYS A 172 -17.91 13.87 11.83
N LEU A 173 -16.99 13.48 10.96
CA LEU A 173 -16.44 14.38 9.95
C LEU A 173 -17.51 14.65 8.88
N GLU A 174 -17.56 15.89 8.39
CA GLU A 174 -18.41 16.24 7.26
C GLU A 174 -17.87 15.58 5.97
N GLY A 175 -18.77 15.15 5.07
CA GLY A 175 -18.41 14.56 3.78
C GLY A 175 -18.69 13.06 3.66
N THR A 176 -17.99 12.40 2.73
CA THR A 176 -18.12 10.97 2.40
C THR A 176 -17.22 10.08 3.26
N HIS A 177 -16.48 10.66 4.21
CA HIS A 177 -15.46 9.95 4.96
C HIS A 177 -16.02 8.80 5.80
N ARG A 178 -15.39 7.62 5.68
CA ARG A 178 -15.73 6.44 6.48
C ARG A 178 -14.46 5.69 6.89
N LEU A 179 -14.49 5.12 8.10
CA LEU A 179 -13.46 4.21 8.56
C LEU A 179 -14.07 2.83 8.83
N LEU A 180 -13.64 1.84 8.07
CA LEU A 180 -13.97 0.44 8.30
C LEU A 180 -12.89 -0.21 9.16
N LEU A 181 -13.21 -1.33 9.81
CA LEU A 181 -12.28 -2.02 10.70
C LEU A 181 -12.02 -3.44 10.21
N HIS A 182 -10.76 -3.87 10.27
CA HIS A 182 -10.43 -5.30 10.24
C HIS A 182 -10.56 -5.94 11.62
N GLY A 183 -10.82 -7.25 11.65
CA GLY A 183 -10.63 -8.07 12.83
C GLY A 183 -9.25 -8.72 12.82
N ARG A 184 -8.36 -8.32 13.73
CA ARG A 184 -7.03 -8.95 13.88
C ARG A 184 -7.17 -10.38 14.38
N VAL A 185 -6.54 -11.34 13.68
CA VAL A 185 -6.52 -12.75 14.05
C VAL A 185 -5.14 -13.34 13.77
N ASN A 186 -4.48 -13.86 14.80
CA ASN A 186 -3.33 -14.75 14.65
C ASN A 186 -3.76 -16.16 15.10
N PRO A 187 -4.22 -17.02 14.16
CA PRO A 187 -4.91 -18.26 14.52
C PRO A 187 -4.01 -19.32 15.18
N ASN A 188 -2.69 -19.14 15.10
CA ASN A 188 -1.68 -19.93 15.81
C ASN A 188 -1.44 -19.45 17.26
N GLN A 189 -2.19 -18.46 17.75
CA GLN A 189 -2.14 -18.01 19.14
C GLN A 189 -3.34 -18.51 19.96
N PRO A 190 -3.14 -18.89 21.23
CA PRO A 190 -4.24 -19.24 22.12
C PRO A 190 -5.26 -18.11 22.24
N GLY A 191 -6.55 -18.46 22.08
CA GLY A 191 -7.67 -17.55 22.25
C GLY A 191 -8.05 -16.72 21.02
N ASP A 192 -7.17 -16.54 20.02
CA ASP A 192 -7.46 -15.66 18.87
C ASP A 192 -8.61 -16.14 18.00
N LEU A 193 -8.67 -17.45 17.72
CA LEU A 193 -9.84 -18.03 17.06
C LEU A 193 -11.13 -17.83 17.86
N LYS A 194 -11.09 -17.90 19.20
CA LYS A 194 -12.27 -17.63 20.04
C LYS A 194 -12.64 -16.15 20.00
N GLY A 195 -11.66 -15.25 19.95
CA GLY A 195 -11.85 -13.80 19.86
C GLY A 195 -12.59 -13.33 18.61
N MET A 196 -12.59 -14.14 17.54
CA MET A 196 -13.35 -13.83 16.32
C MET A 196 -14.85 -13.62 16.59
N ASP A 197 -15.44 -14.36 17.52
CA ASP A 197 -16.88 -14.22 17.83
C ASP A 197 -17.19 -12.80 18.34
N GLU A 198 -16.36 -12.32 19.27
CA GLU A 198 -16.48 -10.96 19.81
C GLU A 198 -16.26 -9.88 18.74
N LEU A 199 -15.21 -10.04 17.91
CA LEU A 199 -14.90 -9.12 16.81
C LEU A 199 -16.06 -8.99 15.83
N HIS A 200 -16.72 -10.10 15.51
CA HIS A 200 -17.88 -10.13 14.64
C HIS A 200 -19.12 -9.49 15.29
N GLU A 201 -19.50 -9.96 16.49
CA GLU A 201 -20.77 -9.61 17.13
C GLU A 201 -20.83 -8.16 17.63
N ARG A 202 -19.69 -7.61 18.09
CA ARG A 202 -19.68 -6.32 18.80
C ARG A 202 -19.12 -5.17 17.98
N TRP A 203 -18.17 -5.45 17.08
CA TRP A 203 -17.35 -4.40 16.48
C TRP A 203 -17.65 -4.13 15.00
N GLY A 204 -18.41 -5.01 14.33
CA GLY A 204 -18.85 -4.79 12.95
C GLY A 204 -17.67 -4.68 11.98
N ILE A 205 -16.74 -5.64 12.04
CA ILE A 205 -15.58 -5.71 11.16
C ILE A 205 -15.99 -5.99 9.70
N SER A 206 -15.20 -5.51 8.74
CA SER A 206 -15.45 -5.70 7.29
C SER A 206 -14.63 -6.84 6.67
N ALA A 207 -13.50 -7.21 7.28
CA ALA A 207 -12.69 -8.35 6.91
C ALA A 207 -11.79 -8.81 8.07
N TRP A 208 -11.24 -10.02 7.97
CA TRP A 208 -10.24 -10.52 8.92
C TRP A 208 -8.83 -10.16 8.46
N LYS A 209 -7.93 -9.80 9.37
CA LYS A 209 -6.52 -9.51 9.07
C LYS A 209 -5.61 -10.48 9.80
N THR A 210 -4.70 -11.12 9.06
CA THR A 210 -3.71 -12.05 9.62
C THR A 210 -2.31 -11.89 9.02
N TYR A 211 -1.32 -12.43 9.73
CA TYR A 211 0.10 -12.43 9.39
C TYR A 211 0.65 -13.86 9.46
N THR A 212 0.78 -14.53 8.32
CA THR A 212 1.21 -15.94 8.26
C THR A 212 2.66 -16.13 8.69
N GLN A 213 3.51 -15.13 8.53
CA GLN A 213 4.91 -15.15 9.00
C GLN A 213 5.08 -14.85 10.50
N TYR A 214 4.00 -14.54 11.21
CA TYR A 214 4.03 -14.23 12.63
C TYR A 214 3.47 -15.39 13.49
N GLY A 215 4.01 -15.54 14.70
CA GLY A 215 3.48 -16.49 15.67
C GLY A 215 4.33 -16.65 16.92
N PRO A 216 3.87 -17.46 17.88
CA PRO A 216 4.63 -17.81 19.08
C PRO A 216 6.04 -18.30 18.72
N ASN A 217 7.06 -17.81 19.42
CA ASN A 217 8.48 -18.07 19.17
C ASN A 217 8.98 -17.65 17.77
N GLY A 218 8.21 -16.84 17.05
CA GLY A 218 8.51 -16.39 15.69
C GLY A 218 8.26 -17.47 14.62
N LYS A 219 7.45 -18.49 14.91
CA LYS A 219 7.06 -19.53 13.95
C LYS A 219 5.72 -19.19 13.28
N GLY A 220 5.76 -19.03 11.97
CA GLY A 220 4.58 -18.81 11.12
C GLY A 220 3.73 -20.06 10.90
N TYR A 221 2.80 -19.96 9.96
CA TYR A 221 1.92 -21.04 9.52
C TYR A 221 1.48 -20.83 8.07
N PHE A 222 1.14 -21.91 7.36
CA PHE A 222 0.50 -21.79 6.04
C PHE A 222 -1.02 -21.83 6.18
N LEU A 223 -1.72 -21.14 5.27
CA LEU A 223 -3.19 -21.15 5.26
C LEU A 223 -3.79 -22.52 4.94
N HIS A 224 -3.04 -23.38 4.24
CA HIS A 224 -3.48 -24.73 3.91
C HIS A 224 -3.19 -25.77 5.02
N ASP A 225 -2.53 -25.37 6.11
CA ASP A 225 -2.35 -26.21 7.30
C ASP A 225 -3.61 -26.18 8.18
N ASP A 226 -3.71 -27.12 9.13
CA ASP A 226 -4.85 -27.24 10.06
C ASP A 226 -5.19 -25.93 10.79
N VAL A 227 -4.19 -25.13 11.14
CA VAL A 227 -4.40 -23.83 11.80
C VAL A 227 -5.03 -22.80 10.86
N GLY A 228 -4.58 -22.75 9.61
CA GLY A 228 -5.13 -21.87 8.58
C GLY A 228 -6.53 -22.29 8.15
N ILE A 229 -6.76 -23.60 7.98
CA ILE A 229 -8.08 -24.16 7.65
C ILE A 229 -9.10 -23.83 8.74
N ARG A 230 -8.77 -24.05 10.02
CA ARG A 230 -9.70 -23.70 11.12
C ARG A 230 -10.06 -22.22 11.14
N PHE A 231 -9.12 -21.35 10.80
CA PHE A 231 -9.38 -19.92 10.65
C PHE A 231 -10.34 -19.62 9.50
N ILE A 232 -10.06 -20.15 8.31
CA ILE A 232 -10.91 -19.95 7.12
C ILE A 232 -12.33 -20.47 7.37
N GLU A 233 -12.49 -21.67 7.93
CA GLU A 233 -13.81 -22.22 8.23
C GLU A 233 -14.56 -21.38 9.27
N LYS A 234 -13.86 -20.86 10.28
CA LYS A 234 -14.49 -19.96 11.26
C LYS A 234 -14.93 -18.63 10.62
N ALA A 235 -14.09 -18.04 9.77
CA ALA A 235 -14.45 -16.84 9.01
C ALA A 235 -15.70 -17.06 8.16
N ARG A 236 -15.77 -18.22 7.47
CA ARG A 236 -16.95 -18.64 6.69
C ARG A 236 -18.19 -18.81 7.56
N ALA A 237 -18.07 -19.47 8.72
CA ALA A 237 -19.18 -19.71 9.64
C ALA A 237 -19.75 -18.40 10.23
N LEU A 238 -18.90 -17.41 10.49
CA LEU A 238 -19.30 -16.07 10.95
C LEU A 238 -19.82 -15.17 9.81
N GLY A 239 -19.81 -15.64 8.56
CA GLY A 239 -20.32 -14.90 7.41
C GLY A 239 -19.42 -13.76 6.90
N VAL A 240 -18.28 -13.49 7.56
CA VAL A 240 -17.29 -12.49 7.11
C VAL A 240 -16.22 -13.21 6.28
N LYS A 241 -16.40 -13.22 4.96
CA LYS A 241 -15.61 -14.04 4.01
C LYS A 241 -14.46 -13.30 3.33
N ASN A 242 -14.15 -12.09 3.76
CA ASN A 242 -12.97 -11.36 3.32
C ASN A 242 -11.82 -11.63 4.30
N ILE A 243 -10.70 -12.16 3.80
CA ILE A 243 -9.51 -12.46 4.59
C ILE A 243 -8.30 -11.75 3.97
N CYS A 244 -7.82 -10.74 4.70
CA CYS A 244 -6.63 -9.96 4.41
C CYS A 244 -5.40 -10.66 5.00
N ILE A 245 -4.43 -11.01 4.17
CA ILE A 245 -3.29 -11.85 4.55
C ILE A 245 -2.02 -11.08 4.22
N HIS A 246 -1.19 -10.79 5.21
CA HIS A 246 0.13 -10.23 4.96
C HIS A 246 1.04 -11.27 4.29
N LYS A 247 1.42 -11.01 3.03
CA LYS A 247 2.30 -11.84 2.21
C LYS A 247 3.27 -10.96 1.42
N GLY A 248 4.56 -11.21 1.55
CA GLY A 248 5.61 -10.27 1.18
C GLY A 248 6.11 -9.49 2.39
N LEU A 249 6.93 -8.47 2.13
CA LEU A 249 7.61 -7.63 3.14
C LEU A 249 8.08 -8.46 4.35
N PRO A 250 8.99 -9.43 4.12
CA PRO A 250 9.39 -10.37 5.14
C PRO A 250 10.01 -9.66 6.35
N PHE A 251 9.60 -10.04 7.57
CA PHE A 251 10.11 -9.46 8.83
C PHE A 251 11.57 -9.84 9.12
N GLY A 252 12.12 -10.76 8.33
CA GLY A 252 13.48 -11.26 8.46
C GLY A 252 13.58 -12.70 7.97
N PRO A 253 14.70 -13.37 8.27
CA PRO A 253 14.96 -14.75 7.79
C PRO A 253 14.12 -15.80 8.52
N ARG A 254 13.57 -15.49 9.71
CA ARG A 254 12.76 -16.42 10.48
C ARG A 254 11.35 -16.48 9.91
N SER A 255 10.85 -17.67 9.60
CA SER A 255 9.52 -17.90 9.00
C SER A 255 9.31 -17.20 7.66
N TYR A 256 10.40 -16.98 6.91
CA TYR A 256 10.39 -16.34 5.60
C TYR A 256 9.44 -17.03 4.61
N GLU A 257 9.43 -18.36 4.61
CA GLU A 257 8.58 -19.20 3.76
C GLU A 257 7.08 -18.91 3.93
N HIS A 258 6.67 -18.49 5.13
CA HIS A 258 5.29 -18.15 5.42
C HIS A 258 4.91 -16.72 4.96
N SER A 259 5.90 -15.88 4.66
CA SER A 259 5.68 -14.58 4.01
C SER A 259 5.39 -14.75 2.51
N GLN A 260 5.86 -15.83 1.89
CA GLN A 260 5.61 -16.13 0.48
C GLN A 260 4.18 -16.64 0.23
N CYS A 261 3.76 -16.61 -1.03
CA CYS A 261 2.38 -16.90 -1.43
C CYS A 261 2.12 -18.35 -1.91
N SER A 262 3.01 -19.30 -1.62
CA SER A 262 2.93 -20.68 -2.12
C SER A 262 1.66 -21.43 -1.72
N ASP A 263 1.00 -21.00 -0.65
CA ASP A 263 -0.26 -21.55 -0.10
C ASP A 263 -1.52 -20.90 -0.67
N ILE A 264 -1.44 -19.71 -1.27
CA ILE A 264 -2.62 -18.92 -1.67
C ILE A 264 -3.48 -19.62 -2.72
N GLY A 265 -2.87 -20.14 -3.79
CA GLY A 265 -3.60 -20.87 -4.83
C GLY A 265 -4.30 -22.13 -4.30
N VAL A 266 -3.73 -22.79 -3.30
CA VAL A 266 -4.31 -23.97 -2.64
C VAL A 266 -5.63 -23.60 -1.97
N VAL A 267 -5.62 -22.56 -1.13
CA VAL A 267 -6.80 -22.17 -0.36
C VAL A 267 -7.82 -21.44 -1.22
N ALA A 268 -7.40 -20.64 -2.19
CA ALA A 268 -8.27 -19.99 -3.16
C ALA A 268 -9.09 -21.00 -3.96
N ARG A 269 -8.44 -22.08 -4.43
CA ARG A 269 -9.11 -23.17 -5.15
C ARG A 269 -10.05 -23.98 -4.26
N ARG A 270 -9.66 -24.22 -3.00
CA ARG A 270 -10.46 -24.99 -2.02
C ARG A 270 -11.69 -24.22 -1.54
N TYR A 271 -11.59 -22.89 -1.42
CA TYR A 271 -12.62 -22.02 -0.86
C TYR A 271 -13.05 -20.93 -1.86
N PRO A 272 -13.73 -21.30 -2.96
CA PRO A 272 -14.10 -20.34 -4.01
C PRO A 272 -15.10 -19.28 -3.53
N ASP A 273 -15.77 -19.48 -2.38
CA ASP A 273 -16.69 -18.53 -1.78
C ASP A 273 -16.02 -17.53 -0.80
N VAL A 274 -14.70 -17.62 -0.60
CA VAL A 274 -13.91 -16.76 0.29
C VAL A 274 -13.00 -15.88 -0.54
N ASN A 275 -12.96 -14.58 -0.23
CA ASN A 275 -12.08 -13.61 -0.87
C ASN A 275 -10.77 -13.51 -0.09
N PHE A 276 -9.66 -13.74 -0.77
CA PHE A 276 -8.31 -13.66 -0.22
C PHE A 276 -7.61 -12.40 -0.73
N LEU A 277 -7.45 -11.41 0.15
CA LEU A 277 -6.77 -10.15 -0.14
C LEU A 277 -5.31 -10.28 0.30
N ILE A 278 -4.39 -10.27 -0.67
CA ILE A 278 -2.97 -10.57 -0.47
C ILE A 278 -2.23 -9.25 -0.31
N TYR A 279 -2.04 -8.86 0.96
CA TYR A 279 -1.44 -7.58 1.32
C TYR A 279 0.02 -7.59 0.95
N HIS A 280 0.43 -6.55 0.22
CA HIS A 280 1.73 -6.43 -0.44
C HIS A 280 1.95 -7.39 -1.62
N SER A 281 0.97 -8.21 -2.00
CA SER A 281 1.01 -9.03 -3.22
C SER A 281 2.21 -10.00 -3.33
N GLY A 282 2.84 -10.36 -2.21
CA GLY A 282 4.07 -11.16 -2.20
C GLY A 282 5.36 -10.35 -2.41
N PHE A 283 5.30 -9.02 -2.52
CA PHE A 283 6.44 -8.16 -2.82
C PHE A 283 7.59 -8.30 -1.81
N VAL A 284 8.83 -8.35 -2.30
CA VAL A 284 10.04 -8.43 -1.49
C VAL A 284 10.99 -7.31 -1.93
N SER A 285 11.37 -6.43 -1.01
CA SER A 285 12.09 -5.19 -1.31
C SER A 285 13.50 -5.36 -1.89
N THR A 286 14.10 -6.54 -1.74
CA THR A 286 15.41 -6.90 -2.29
C THR A 286 15.34 -7.61 -3.65
N VAL A 287 14.13 -7.92 -4.13
CA VAL A 287 13.91 -8.54 -5.44
C VAL A 287 13.65 -7.44 -6.46
N THR A 288 14.38 -7.48 -7.58
CA THR A 288 14.11 -6.60 -8.71
C THR A 288 12.94 -7.15 -9.51
N GLU A 289 11.84 -6.41 -9.56
CA GLU A 289 10.64 -6.82 -10.29
C GLU A 289 10.85 -6.73 -11.80
N LYS A 290 10.62 -7.84 -12.48
CA LYS A 290 10.71 -8.00 -13.95
C LYS A 290 9.46 -8.71 -14.46
N ALA A 291 9.42 -8.93 -15.77
CA ALA A 291 8.46 -9.85 -16.40
C ALA A 291 8.46 -11.19 -15.65
N TYR A 292 7.27 -11.78 -15.50
CA TYR A 292 7.06 -13.01 -14.74
C TYR A 292 8.01 -14.13 -15.18
N ASP A 293 8.72 -14.73 -14.22
CA ASP A 293 9.59 -15.88 -14.47
C ASP A 293 8.85 -17.21 -14.29
N ALA A 294 8.59 -17.92 -15.40
CA ALA A 294 7.93 -19.22 -15.40
C ALA A 294 8.81 -20.38 -14.88
N SER A 295 10.10 -20.14 -14.58
CA SER A 295 10.98 -21.17 -14.02
C SER A 295 10.56 -21.63 -12.62
N GLY A 296 9.75 -20.82 -11.92
CA GLY A 296 9.29 -21.07 -10.55
C GLY A 296 10.38 -20.88 -9.49
N LYS A 297 11.54 -20.32 -9.84
CA LYS A 297 12.66 -20.04 -8.92
C LYS A 297 12.65 -18.62 -8.38
N SER A 298 11.87 -17.74 -8.99
CA SER A 298 11.76 -16.33 -8.62
C SER A 298 10.99 -16.16 -7.32
N ASP A 299 11.48 -15.24 -6.48
CA ASP A 299 10.84 -14.83 -5.23
C ASP A 299 9.95 -13.60 -5.47
N GLY A 300 9.40 -13.01 -4.41
CA GLY A 300 8.58 -11.80 -4.54
C GLY A 300 7.20 -12.08 -5.12
N ILE A 301 6.70 -11.15 -5.93
CA ILE A 301 5.35 -11.23 -6.55
C ILE A 301 5.17 -12.52 -7.37
N ASP A 302 6.25 -13.05 -7.96
CA ASP A 302 6.20 -14.27 -8.76
C ASP A 302 5.74 -15.50 -7.95
N THR A 303 5.95 -15.49 -6.62
CA THR A 303 5.44 -16.56 -5.75
C THR A 303 3.92 -16.60 -5.73
N LEU A 304 3.24 -15.44 -5.77
CA LEU A 304 1.78 -15.35 -5.86
C LEU A 304 1.32 -15.88 -7.21
N ILE A 305 1.88 -15.36 -8.30
CA ILE A 305 1.49 -15.72 -9.67
C ILE A 305 1.68 -17.22 -9.91
N THR A 306 2.82 -17.76 -9.49
CA THR A 306 3.12 -19.20 -9.62
C THR A 306 2.12 -20.04 -8.84
N SER A 307 1.76 -19.62 -7.62
CA SER A 307 0.76 -20.30 -6.79
C SER A 307 -0.62 -20.32 -7.45
N LEU A 308 -1.07 -19.19 -8.00
CA LEU A 308 -2.35 -19.07 -8.71
C LEU A 308 -2.39 -19.92 -9.98
N ARG A 309 -1.34 -19.84 -10.81
CA ARG A 309 -1.24 -20.62 -12.06
C ARG A 309 -1.24 -22.12 -11.80
N LYS A 310 -0.43 -22.59 -10.84
CA LYS A 310 -0.33 -24.01 -10.47
C LYS A 310 -1.68 -24.60 -10.03
N HIS A 311 -2.49 -23.80 -9.34
CA HIS A 311 -3.80 -24.21 -8.82
C HIS A 311 -4.98 -23.77 -9.70
N GLN A 312 -4.69 -23.23 -10.90
CA GLN A 312 -5.70 -22.84 -11.89
C GLN A 312 -6.75 -21.87 -11.31
N VAL A 313 -6.30 -20.94 -10.47
CA VAL A 313 -7.13 -19.83 -10.00
C VAL A 313 -7.32 -18.87 -11.17
N LYS A 314 -8.58 -18.55 -11.48
CA LYS A 314 -8.90 -17.71 -12.62
C LYS A 314 -8.68 -16.23 -12.27
N PRO A 315 -8.26 -15.38 -13.23
CA PRO A 315 -8.36 -13.93 -13.06
C PRO A 315 -9.79 -13.50 -12.74
N ASN A 316 -9.95 -12.39 -12.02
CA ASN A 316 -11.23 -11.82 -11.56
C ASN A 316 -12.08 -12.84 -10.77
N SER A 317 -11.43 -13.73 -10.01
CA SER A 317 -12.09 -14.64 -9.09
C SER A 317 -11.95 -14.18 -7.64
N ASN A 318 -11.41 -15.00 -6.75
CA ASN A 318 -11.46 -14.80 -5.30
C ASN A 318 -10.08 -14.48 -4.68
N VAL A 319 -9.09 -14.10 -5.48
CA VAL A 319 -7.79 -13.60 -5.00
C VAL A 319 -7.58 -12.18 -5.50
N TYR A 320 -7.20 -11.31 -4.57
CA TYR A 320 -7.01 -9.89 -4.79
C TYR A 320 -5.57 -9.51 -4.41
N ALA A 321 -4.84 -8.91 -5.34
CA ALA A 321 -3.51 -8.38 -5.10
C ALA A 321 -3.63 -6.96 -4.52
N GLU A 322 -3.06 -6.70 -3.35
CA GLU A 322 -3.15 -5.40 -2.70
C GLU A 322 -1.79 -4.67 -2.75
N LEU A 323 -1.84 -3.35 -2.97
CA LEU A 323 -0.69 -2.54 -3.35
C LEU A 323 0.04 -1.83 -2.20
N GLY A 324 -0.55 -1.65 -1.02
CA GLY A 324 0.03 -1.12 0.22
C GLY A 324 1.41 -0.45 0.14
N SER A 325 2.33 -0.96 0.96
CA SER A 325 3.75 -0.61 0.87
C SER A 325 4.37 -1.01 -0.49
N THR A 326 3.80 -1.94 -1.26
CA THR A 326 4.32 -2.36 -2.58
C THR A 326 4.40 -1.18 -3.54
N TRP A 327 3.35 -0.37 -3.66
CA TRP A 327 3.34 0.82 -4.50
C TRP A 327 4.34 1.87 -4.00
N ARG A 328 4.45 2.08 -2.68
CA ARG A 328 5.43 3.00 -2.09
C ARG A 328 6.88 2.71 -2.51
N PHE A 329 7.24 1.43 -2.70
CA PHE A 329 8.54 1.05 -3.22
C PHE A 329 8.61 1.19 -4.73
N LEU A 330 7.60 0.68 -5.44
CA LEU A 330 7.59 0.64 -6.90
C LEU A 330 7.53 2.02 -7.55
N MET A 331 6.86 3.01 -6.94
CA MET A 331 6.81 4.38 -7.50
C MET A 331 8.19 5.06 -7.59
N ARG A 332 9.23 4.48 -6.97
CA ARG A 332 10.64 4.91 -7.07
C ARG A 332 11.30 4.42 -8.35
N ASP A 333 10.79 3.33 -8.93
CA ASP A 333 11.28 2.73 -10.16
C ASP A 333 10.09 2.38 -11.06
N PRO A 334 9.69 3.33 -11.93
CA PRO A 334 8.53 3.17 -12.82
C PRO A 334 8.60 1.94 -13.74
N GLU A 335 9.79 1.42 -14.07
CA GLU A 335 9.92 0.22 -14.90
C GLU A 335 9.60 -1.05 -14.10
N GLN A 336 10.11 -1.15 -12.88
CA GLN A 336 9.71 -2.21 -11.96
C GLN A 336 8.22 -2.13 -11.62
N ALA A 337 7.68 -0.92 -11.43
CA ALA A 337 6.25 -0.70 -11.22
C ALA A 337 5.41 -1.23 -12.39
N ALA A 338 5.85 -0.97 -13.62
CA ALA A 338 5.16 -1.43 -14.82
C ALA A 338 5.14 -2.97 -14.90
N HIS A 339 6.28 -3.62 -14.64
CA HIS A 339 6.34 -5.07 -14.59
C HIS A 339 5.45 -5.66 -13.49
N ALA A 340 5.56 -5.16 -12.27
CA ALA A 340 4.79 -5.63 -11.12
C ALA A 340 3.28 -5.48 -11.32
N LEU A 341 2.80 -4.30 -11.71
CA LEU A 341 1.38 -4.07 -11.97
C LEU A 341 0.88 -4.89 -13.16
N GLY A 342 1.63 -4.92 -14.27
CA GLY A 342 1.26 -5.70 -15.46
C GLY A 342 1.06 -7.18 -15.15
N LYS A 343 2.01 -7.80 -14.44
CA LYS A 343 1.90 -9.23 -14.10
C LYS A 343 0.83 -9.52 -13.04
N LEU A 344 0.58 -8.60 -12.10
CA LEU A 344 -0.52 -8.73 -11.15
C LEU A 344 -1.89 -8.64 -11.83
N ILE A 345 -2.07 -7.67 -12.74
CA ILE A 345 -3.30 -7.52 -13.54
C ILE A 345 -3.55 -8.77 -14.38
N VAL A 346 -2.52 -9.31 -15.05
CA VAL A 346 -2.66 -10.54 -15.85
C VAL A 346 -3.01 -11.75 -14.98
N ALA A 347 -2.40 -11.89 -13.80
CA ALA A 347 -2.57 -13.07 -12.96
C ALA A 347 -3.85 -13.04 -12.10
N CYS A 348 -4.14 -11.91 -11.46
CA CYS A 348 -5.27 -11.74 -10.56
C CYS A 348 -6.52 -11.22 -11.28
N GLY A 349 -6.35 -10.50 -12.39
CA GLY A 349 -7.41 -9.83 -13.14
C GLY A 349 -7.51 -8.34 -12.79
N GLU A 350 -7.92 -7.53 -13.77
CA GLU A 350 -8.06 -6.07 -13.66
C GLU A 350 -9.01 -5.58 -12.56
N ASN A 351 -10.01 -6.39 -12.17
CA ASN A 351 -10.94 -6.05 -11.09
C ASN A 351 -10.42 -6.45 -9.70
N ASN A 352 -9.26 -7.12 -9.64
CA ASN A 352 -8.74 -7.76 -8.44
C ASN A 352 -7.34 -7.25 -8.05
N VAL A 353 -6.97 -6.03 -8.49
CA VAL A 353 -5.81 -5.30 -7.96
C VAL A 353 -6.33 -4.14 -7.12
N LEU A 354 -6.06 -4.16 -5.83
CA LEU A 354 -6.64 -3.26 -4.82
C LEU A 354 -5.66 -2.16 -4.42
N TRP A 355 -6.19 -0.95 -4.28
CA TRP A 355 -5.47 0.17 -3.69
C TRP A 355 -5.38 0.04 -2.17
N GLY A 356 -4.17 0.19 -1.66
CA GLY A 356 -3.91 0.49 -0.25
C GLY A 356 -2.56 1.17 -0.11
N THR A 357 -2.34 1.84 1.02
CA THR A 357 -1.16 2.73 1.15
C THR A 357 -0.19 2.36 2.25
N ASP A 358 -0.65 1.60 3.25
CA ASP A 358 0.11 1.32 4.47
C ASP A 358 0.61 2.64 5.12
N SER A 359 -0.21 3.70 5.06
CA SER A 359 0.22 5.10 5.17
C SER A 359 0.80 5.54 6.50
N ILE A 360 0.54 4.86 7.62
CA ILE A 360 1.09 5.23 8.94
C ILE A 360 2.61 5.43 8.92
N TRP A 361 3.27 4.67 8.04
CA TRP A 361 4.71 4.60 7.94
C TRP A 361 5.29 5.72 7.09
N TYR A 362 4.48 6.32 6.23
CA TYR A 362 4.89 7.26 5.18
C TYR A 362 4.29 8.66 5.34
N GLY A 363 3.37 8.82 6.31
CA GLY A 363 2.55 10.01 6.53
C GLY A 363 1.34 10.03 5.59
N SER A 364 0.81 11.23 5.29
CA SER A 364 -0.27 11.39 4.31
C SER A 364 -0.01 10.58 3.03
N PRO A 365 -0.99 9.78 2.54
CA PRO A 365 -0.88 9.00 1.32
C PRO A 365 -0.99 9.83 0.04
N GLN A 366 -1.15 11.16 0.14
CA GLN A 366 -1.40 12.00 -1.03
C GLN A 366 -0.31 11.90 -2.09
N ASP A 367 0.96 11.75 -1.69
CA ASP A 367 2.05 11.56 -2.64
C ASP A 367 1.93 10.25 -3.44
N GLN A 368 1.53 9.17 -2.76
CA GLN A 368 1.26 7.89 -3.37
C GLN A 368 0.09 7.97 -4.35
N ILE A 369 -1.01 8.63 -3.96
CA ILE A 369 -2.21 8.83 -4.80
C ILE A 369 -1.83 9.61 -6.07
N GLN A 370 -1.14 10.74 -5.92
CA GLN A 370 -0.75 11.58 -7.06
C GLN A 370 0.18 10.87 -8.03
N ALA A 371 1.13 10.10 -7.52
CA ALA A 371 2.00 9.29 -8.35
C ALA A 371 1.22 8.18 -9.07
N PHE A 372 0.30 7.50 -8.39
CA PHE A 372 -0.47 6.40 -9.00
C PHE A 372 -1.43 6.92 -10.08
N ARG A 373 -2.13 8.02 -9.81
CA ARG A 373 -3.08 8.68 -10.73
C ARG A 373 -2.44 9.04 -12.08
N THR A 374 -1.14 9.33 -12.06
CA THR A 374 -0.38 9.72 -13.25
C THR A 374 0.43 8.57 -13.83
N PHE A 375 0.55 7.43 -13.16
CA PHE A 375 1.40 6.35 -13.61
C PHE A 375 0.84 5.64 -14.85
N GLN A 376 1.70 5.37 -15.83
CA GLN A 376 1.37 4.64 -17.04
C GLN A 376 2.44 3.57 -17.34
N ILE A 377 1.97 2.43 -17.87
CA ILE A 377 2.81 1.37 -18.44
C ILE A 377 3.08 1.74 -19.90
N SER A 378 4.35 1.66 -20.34
CA SER A 378 4.73 1.96 -21.71
C SER A 378 3.98 1.08 -22.72
N ALA A 379 3.79 1.57 -23.95
CA ALA A 379 3.15 0.78 -25.01
C ALA A 379 3.87 -0.55 -25.25
N GLU A 380 5.21 -0.54 -25.26
CA GLU A 380 6.04 -1.74 -25.44
C GLU A 380 5.76 -2.80 -24.38
N LEU A 381 5.63 -2.41 -23.10
CA LEU A 381 5.33 -3.38 -22.03
C LEU A 381 3.86 -3.80 -21.99
N ARG A 382 2.92 -3.01 -22.52
CA ARG A 382 1.50 -3.41 -22.61
C ARG A 382 1.26 -4.47 -23.69
N GLU A 383 2.10 -4.51 -24.73
CA GLU A 383 2.01 -5.47 -25.84
C GLU A 383 2.64 -6.84 -25.51
N ARG A 384 3.34 -6.95 -24.39
CA ARG A 384 4.10 -8.13 -23.95
C ARG A 384 3.46 -8.76 -22.73
#